data_AF-A0A6I1HE76-F1
#
_entry.id   AF-A0A6I1HE76-F1
#
_cell.length_a   1.000
_cell.length_b   1.000
_cell.length_c   1.000
_cell.angle_alpha   90.00
_cell.angle_beta   90.00
_cell.angle_gamma   90.00
#
_symmetry.space_group_name_H-M   'P 1'
#
loop_
_entity.id
_entity.type
_entity.pdbx_description
1 polymer ?
#
loop_
_entity_poly.entity_id
_entity_poly.type
_entity_poly.pdbx_seq_one_letter_code
_entity_poly.pdbx_strand_id
1 'polypeptide(L)'
;MSSPALETYLARLYTDDALRAAFLLAPRAQALLHGLSPQEADAMAALDCIGLQMAAASYRAKRAAHGKKAGPARRGWRRLLPAWLRRSTGL
;
A
#
# COMPACT_ATOMS: atom_id res chain seq x y z
N MET A 1 0.90 20.51 -5.81
CA MET A 1 1.43 19.19 -5.39
C MET A 1 1.07 18.96 -3.93
N SER A 2 0.88 17.71 -3.51
CA SER A 2 0.69 17.34 -2.10
C SER A 2 1.94 17.63 -1.27
N SER A 3 1.79 17.91 0.02
CA SER A 3 2.94 18.03 0.92
C SER A 3 3.52 16.65 1.27
N PRO A 4 4.83 16.56 1.58
CA PRO A 4 5.43 15.31 2.05
C PRO A 4 4.79 14.77 3.34
N ALA A 5 4.27 15.65 4.20
CA ALA A 5 3.58 15.27 5.43
C ALA A 5 2.25 14.57 5.11
N LEU A 6 1.47 15.12 4.18
CA LEU A 6 0.23 14.51 3.69
C LEU A 6 0.49 13.13 3.09
N GLU A 7 1.50 13.02 2.23
CA GLU A 7 1.86 11.74 1.60
C GLU A 7 2.29 10.68 2.61
N THR A 8 3.11 11.08 3.58
CA THR A 8 3.55 10.20 4.68
C THR A 8 2.36 9.72 5.50
N TYR A 9 1.45 10.64 5.84
CA TYR A 9 0.27 10.32 6.62
C TYR A 9 -0.65 9.34 5.88
N LEU A 10 -0.89 9.59 4.59
CA LEU A 10 -1.70 8.72 3.74
C LEU A 10 -1.09 7.32 3.59
N ALA A 11 0.23 7.23 3.38
CA ALA A 11 0.93 5.94 3.32
C ALA A 11 0.81 5.15 4.62
N ARG A 12 0.85 5.82 5.78
CA ARG A 12 0.66 5.18 7.08
C ARG A 12 -0.78 4.66 7.24
N LEU A 13 -1.79 5.41 6.80
CA LEU A 13 -3.19 4.94 6.86
C LEU A 13 -3.42 3.62 6.10
N TYR A 14 -2.69 3.38 5.00
CA TYR A 14 -2.77 2.12 4.26
C TYR A 14 -2.10 0.92 4.96
N THR A 15 -1.20 1.15 5.91
CA THR A 15 -0.31 0.12 6.45
C THR A 15 -0.46 -0.14 7.94
N ASP A 16 -0.87 0.87 8.70
CA ASP A 16 -1.07 0.87 10.16
C ASP A 16 -2.56 0.75 10.48
N ASP A 17 -2.95 -0.37 11.09
CA ASP A 17 -4.34 -0.70 11.39
C ASP A 17 -4.90 0.17 12.54
N ALA A 18 -4.08 0.49 13.55
CA ALA A 18 -4.51 1.29 14.70
C ALA A 18 -4.69 2.75 14.30
N LEU A 19 -3.75 3.30 13.53
CA LEU A 19 -3.86 4.65 13.00
C LEU A 19 -5.09 4.81 12.11
N ARG A 20 -5.34 3.84 11.22
CA ARG A 20 -6.52 3.86 10.35
C ARG A 20 -7.81 3.77 11.15
N ALA A 21 -7.89 2.93 12.18
CA ALA A 21 -9.07 2.83 13.04
C ALA A 21 -9.38 4.17 13.73
N ALA A 22 -8.37 4.86 14.26
CA ALA A 22 -8.53 6.19 14.85
C ALA A 22 -8.99 7.23 13.80
N PHE A 23 -8.39 7.21 12.62
CA PHE A 23 -8.75 8.10 11.51
C PHE A 23 -10.22 7.93 11.10
N LEU A 24 -10.72 6.70 10.95
CA LEU A 24 -12.10 6.45 10.53
C LEU A 24 -13.14 6.96 11.53
N LEU A 25 -12.79 7.16 12.79
CA LEU A 25 -13.68 7.75 13.81
C LEU A 25 -13.75 9.28 13.70
N ALA A 26 -12.65 9.93 13.35
CA ALA A 26 -12.57 11.39 13.27
C ALA A 26 -11.53 11.86 12.24
N PRO A 27 -11.80 11.75 10.93
CA PRO A 27 -10.79 11.94 9.87
C PRO A 27 -10.07 13.28 9.94
N ARG A 28 -10.84 14.36 10.03
CA ARG A 28 -10.31 15.73 10.09
C ARG A 28 -9.47 15.97 11.34
N ALA A 29 -9.99 15.58 12.49
CA ALA A 29 -9.32 15.79 13.77
C ALA A 29 -8.00 15.02 13.83
N GLN A 30 -7.99 13.78 13.35
CA GLN A 30 -6.77 12.97 13.26
C GLN A 30 -5.76 13.58 12.29
N ALA A 31 -6.18 14.04 11.11
CA ALA A 31 -5.28 14.73 10.19
C ALA A 31 -4.60 15.95 10.83
N LEU A 32 -5.36 16.79 11.55
CA LEU A 32 -4.82 17.94 12.28
C LEU A 32 -3.83 17.53 13.38
N LEU A 33 -4.16 16.49 14.16
CA LEU A 33 -3.28 15.95 15.20
C LEU A 33 -1.96 15.42 14.63
N HIS A 34 -1.97 14.99 13.37
CA HIS A 34 -0.78 14.56 12.64
C HIS A 34 -0.04 15.68 11.91
N GLY A 35 -0.39 16.94 12.18
CA GLY A 35 0.35 18.12 11.71
C GLY A 35 0.00 18.55 10.29
N LEU A 36 -1.10 18.05 9.71
CA LEU A 36 -1.59 18.52 8.42
C LEU A 36 -2.20 19.91 8.58
N SER A 37 -2.09 20.73 7.53
CA SER A 37 -2.77 22.02 7.49
C SER A 37 -4.29 21.86 7.50
N PRO A 38 -5.07 22.90 7.86
CA PRO A 38 -6.54 22.82 7.81
C PRO A 38 -7.08 22.39 6.44
N GLN A 39 -6.51 22.91 5.35
CA GLN A 39 -6.91 22.55 3.99
C GLN A 39 -6.66 21.07 3.69
N GLU A 40 -5.52 20.54 4.11
CA GLU A 40 -5.20 19.12 3.92
C GLU A 40 -6.08 18.23 4.82
N ALA A 41 -6.38 18.67 6.04
CA ALA A 41 -7.30 17.95 6.93
C ALA A 41 -8.72 17.89 6.38
N ASP A 42 -9.19 18.96 5.74
CA ASP A 42 -10.49 18.99 5.04
C ASP A 42 -10.48 18.04 3.84
N ALA A 43 -9.40 18.03 3.06
CA ALA A 43 -9.23 17.08 1.95
C ALA A 43 -9.20 15.62 2.44
N MET A 44 -8.52 15.35 3.56
CA MET A 44 -8.52 14.02 4.19
C MET A 44 -9.90 13.63 4.70
N ALA A 45 -10.70 14.58 5.21
CA ALA A 45 -12.06 14.31 5.66
C ALA A 45 -13.03 13.95 4.53
N ALA A 46 -12.75 14.40 3.30
CA ALA A 46 -13.50 14.07 2.10
C ALA A 46 -13.07 12.75 1.43
N LEU A 47 -12.07 12.06 1.99
CA LEU A 47 -11.49 10.85 1.40
C LEU A 47 -12.47 9.67 1.44
N ASP A 48 -12.47 8.85 0.40
CA ASP A 48 -13.27 7.60 0.37
C ASP A 48 -12.74 6.60 1.41
N CYS A 49 -13.42 6.57 2.55
CA CYS A 49 -13.08 5.70 3.68
C CYS A 49 -13.32 4.22 3.38
N ILE A 50 -14.22 3.88 2.45
CA ILE A 50 -14.46 2.49 2.05
C ILE A 50 -13.32 2.00 1.16
N GLY A 51 -12.97 2.79 0.13
CA GLY A 51 -11.83 2.51 -0.73
C GLY A 51 -10.52 2.37 0.05
N LEU A 52 -10.29 3.25 1.04
CA LEU A 52 -9.14 3.17 1.95
C LEU A 52 -9.08 1.82 2.69
N GLN A 53 -10.20 1.37 3.28
CA GLN A 53 -10.27 0.10 4.00
C GLN A 53 -10.05 -1.10 3.08
N MET A 54 -10.67 -1.10 1.90
CA MET A 54 -10.51 -2.16 0.90
C MET A 54 -9.04 -2.29 0.45
N ALA A 55 -8.41 -1.16 0.14
CA ALA A 55 -7.01 -1.13 -0.28
C ALA A 55 -6.08 -1.60 0.84
N ALA A 56 -6.28 -1.13 2.07
CA ALA A 56 -5.50 -1.56 3.22
C ALA A 56 -5.63 -3.06 3.50
N ALA A 57 -6.84 -3.63 3.38
CA ALA A 57 -7.06 -5.07 3.49
C ALA A 57 -6.31 -5.86 2.41
N SER A 58 -6.32 -5.37 1.16
CA SER A 58 -5.56 -5.95 0.05
C SER A 58 -4.06 -5.94 0.32
N TYR A 59 -3.52 -4.82 0.79
CA TYR A 59 -2.10 -4.72 1.14
C TYR A 59 -1.73 -5.65 2.28
N ARG A 60 -2.54 -5.73 3.33
CA ARG A 60 -2.33 -6.66 4.44
C ARG A 60 -2.29 -8.11 3.95
N ALA A 61 -3.23 -8.52 3.08
CA ALA A 61 -3.26 -9.85 2.50
C ALA A 61 -2.00 -10.15 1.66
N LYS A 62 -1.57 -9.19 0.82
CA LYS A 62 -0.35 -9.31 0.03
C LYS A 62 0.90 -9.45 0.92
N ARG A 63 1.04 -8.62 1.96
CA ARG A 63 2.17 -8.71 2.91
C ARG A 63 2.20 -10.05 3.63
N ALA A 64 1.05 -10.56 4.07
CA ALA A 64 0.96 -11.86 4.72
C ALA A 64 1.33 -13.01 3.76
N ALA A 65 0.96 -12.91 2.49
CA ALA A 65 1.32 -13.89 1.46
C ALA A 65 2.83 -13.87 1.14
N HIS A 66 3.44 -12.68 1.05
CA HIS A 66 4.87 -12.53 0.79
C HIS A 66 5.75 -12.88 2.00
N GLY A 67 5.32 -12.54 3.22
CA GLY A 67 6.05 -12.89 4.45
C GLY A 67 6.08 -14.41 4.73
N LYS A 68 5.12 -15.17 4.20
CA LYS A 68 5.05 -16.63 4.34
C LYS A 68 5.76 -17.41 3.22
N LYS A 69 6.25 -16.73 2.18
CA LYS A 69 6.95 -17.36 1.05
C LYS A 69 8.23 -16.60 0.68
N ALA A 70 9.20 -16.61 1.59
CA ALA A 70 10.61 -16.58 1.21
C ALA A 70 11.05 -17.98 0.72
N GLY A 71 10.34 -18.52 -0.26
CA GLY A 71 10.70 -19.75 -0.98
C GLY A 71 10.61 -19.47 -2.47
N PRO A 72 11.56 -19.90 -3.30
CA PRO A 72 11.75 -19.31 -4.62
C PRO A 72 10.56 -19.64 -5.53
N ALA A 73 9.67 -18.66 -5.69
CA ALA A 73 8.68 -18.60 -6.77
C ALA A 73 9.33 -18.67 -8.18
N ARG A 74 10.67 -18.68 -8.24
CA ARG A 74 11.49 -18.87 -9.44
C ARG A 74 11.34 -20.24 -10.12
N ARG A 75 10.75 -21.26 -9.47
CA ARG A 75 10.61 -22.60 -10.09
C ARG A 75 9.39 -22.75 -11.01
N GLY A 76 8.31 -22.00 -10.81
CA GLY A 76 7.08 -22.16 -11.60
C GLY A 76 7.14 -21.44 -12.95
N TRP A 77 7.64 -20.21 -12.96
CA TRP A 77 7.65 -19.33 -14.12
C TRP A 77 8.73 -19.75 -15.13
N ARG A 78 9.80 -20.39 -14.64
CA ARG A 78 10.83 -21.05 -15.48
C ARG A 78 10.32 -22.27 -16.26
N ARG A 79 9.20 -22.88 -15.84
CA ARG A 79 8.53 -23.97 -16.60
C ARG A 79 7.60 -23.42 -17.69
N LEU A 80 7.27 -22.13 -17.62
CA LEU A 80 6.43 -21.43 -18.59
C LEU A 80 7.28 -20.64 -19.60
N LEU A 81 8.60 -20.61 -19.46
CA LEU A 81 9.49 -20.03 -20.46
C LEU A 81 9.69 -21.03 -21.62
N PRO A 82 9.34 -20.65 -22.86
CA PRO A 82 9.55 -21.51 -24.02
C PRO A 82 11.06 -21.77 -24.24
N ALA A 83 11.40 -22.99 -24.64
CA ALA A 83 12.78 -23.52 -24.71
C ALA A 83 13.74 -22.74 -25.63
N TRP A 84 13.22 -21.86 -26.48
CA TRP A 84 13.94 -21.10 -27.50
C TRP A 84 14.76 -19.94 -26.93
N LEU A 85 14.47 -19.52 -25.69
CA LEU A 85 15.25 -18.51 -24.94
C LEU A 85 16.59 -19.05 -24.37
N ARG A 86 16.91 -20.34 -24.55
CA ARG A 86 18.18 -20.95 -24.07
C ARG A 86 19.27 -21.05 -25.13
N ARG A 87 19.00 -20.66 -26.38
CA ARG A 87 19.93 -20.88 -27.49
C ARG A 87 20.24 -19.56 -28.19
N SER A 88 21.06 -18.74 -27.56
CA SER A 88 21.70 -17.59 -28.21
C SER A 88 23.02 -17.24 -27.53
N THR A 89 23.96 -18.18 -27.62
CA THR A 89 25.40 -17.90 -27.71
C THR A 89 26.00 -19.01 -28.56
N GLY A 90 26.29 -18.69 -29.81
CA GLY A 90 26.83 -19.63 -30.77
C GLY A 90 27.07 -18.93 -32.09
N LEU A 91 28.24 -18.29 -32.15
CA LEU A 91 28.94 -17.68 -33.30
C LEU A 91 28.48 -16.29 -33.70
#